data_AF-A0A3P7ML87-F1
#
_entry.id   AF-A0A3P7ML87-F1
#
_cell.length_a   1.000
_cell.length_b   1.000
_cell.length_c   1.000
_cell.angle_alpha   90.00
_cell.angle_beta   90.00
_cell.angle_gamma   90.00
#
_symmetry.space_group_name_H-M   'P 1'
#
loop_
_entity.id
_entity.type
_entity.pdbx_description
1 polymer ?
#
loop_
_entity_poly.entity_id
_entity_poly.type
_entity_poly.pdbx_seq_one_letter_code
_entity_poly.pdbx_strand_id
1 'polypeptide(L)'
;KQFPSHVVYRTGGSVVHQFGQINCAVACPFGHITEAAIERARAVLEQCKQNVKELTATLAREGHTDVDVLQIFDKSRTLTAQFYENFPVGNFAYGAIEILDNDDNIRKAQSALNRLTEVEVSTRILTAAAQHPDLDRLSFITSALECGFTEMKPADEMSQMILRYIHVTGEPSAKIKTIIALSPRTATLNFEKFVDEENQKFLWHGTKAVNLLSILKDGFLVDPQNTSITGRLFGDGIYLSDAFQKSVNYCVASAKHCRYMLLCRVCGIGQNFHIEILGLFSE
;
A
#
# COMPACT_ATOMS: atom_id res chain seq x y z
N LYS A 1 -33.78 -19.80 7.71
CA LYS A 1 -34.03 -19.70 6.26
C LYS A 1 -32.72 -20.00 5.55
N GLN A 2 -32.60 -21.23 5.02
CA GLN A 2 -31.47 -21.72 4.25
C GLN A 2 -31.34 -20.94 2.94
N PHE A 3 -30.09 -20.62 2.57
CA PHE A 3 -29.74 -20.30 1.18
C PHE A 3 -28.65 -21.30 0.73
N PRO A 4 -28.66 -21.69 -0.56
CA PRO A 4 -28.15 -22.97 -1.01
C PRO A 4 -26.64 -22.99 -1.22
N SER A 5 -26.06 -24.13 -0.87
CA SER A 5 -24.72 -24.58 -1.22
C SER A 5 -24.63 -24.84 -2.72
N HIS A 6 -23.96 -23.95 -3.46
CA HIS A 6 -23.46 -24.30 -4.79
C HIS A 6 -22.16 -25.10 -4.64
N VAL A 7 -22.32 -26.41 -4.78
CA VAL A 7 -21.27 -27.39 -5.02
C VAL A 7 -20.70 -27.15 -6.42
N VAL A 8 -19.42 -26.83 -6.53
CA VAL A 8 -18.67 -26.92 -7.79
C VAL A 8 -17.70 -28.07 -7.67
N TYR A 9 -17.81 -29.01 -8.61
CA TYR A 9 -17.08 -30.26 -8.66
C TYR A 9 -15.57 -30.06 -8.84
N ARG A 10 -14.81 -30.88 -8.10
CA ARG A 10 -13.36 -31.06 -8.20
C ARG A 10 -13.07 -32.00 -9.37
N THR A 11 -12.54 -31.49 -10.48
CA THR A 11 -11.85 -32.31 -11.48
C THR A 11 -10.35 -32.18 -11.24
N GLY A 12 -9.69 -33.34 -11.13
CA GLY A 12 -8.27 -33.46 -10.86
C GLY A 12 -7.43 -32.83 -11.97
N GLY A 13 -6.46 -32.04 -11.55
CA GLY A 13 -5.38 -31.52 -12.38
C GLY A 13 -4.31 -30.98 -11.45
N SER A 14 -3.12 -31.55 -11.50
CA SER A 14 -1.95 -31.10 -10.77
C SER A 14 -1.64 -29.66 -11.16
N VAL A 15 -1.99 -28.69 -10.32
CA VAL A 15 -1.58 -27.30 -10.51
C VAL A 15 -0.23 -27.13 -9.83
N VAL A 16 0.81 -27.18 -10.65
CA VAL A 16 2.12 -26.60 -10.34
C VAL A 16 1.85 -25.16 -9.89
N HIS A 17 1.96 -24.88 -8.59
CA HIS A 17 1.88 -23.52 -8.09
C HIS A 17 3.13 -22.79 -8.59
N GLN A 18 2.97 -22.14 -9.74
CA GLN A 18 3.82 -21.06 -10.23
C GLN A 18 4.06 -20.11 -9.05
N PHE A 19 5.33 -20.02 -8.63
CA PHE A 19 5.81 -18.96 -7.78
C PHE A 19 5.29 -17.65 -8.37
N GLY A 20 4.38 -16.98 -7.64
CA GLY A 20 3.87 -15.67 -8.02
C GLY A 20 5.05 -14.74 -8.14
N GLN A 21 5.51 -14.54 -9.37
CA GLN A 21 6.54 -13.57 -9.71
C GLN A 21 6.11 -12.26 -9.09
N ILE A 22 7.01 -11.67 -8.31
CA ILE A 22 6.99 -10.23 -8.08
C ILE A 22 6.88 -9.65 -9.50
N ASN A 23 5.77 -9.02 -9.83
CA ASN A 23 5.58 -8.41 -11.14
C ASN A 23 6.50 -7.18 -11.18
N CYS A 24 7.79 -7.44 -11.43
CA CYS A 24 8.87 -6.48 -11.59
C CYS A 24 8.73 -5.80 -12.95
N ALA A 25 7.58 -5.18 -13.22
CA ALA A 25 7.42 -4.30 -14.37
C ALA A 25 8.21 -2.97 -14.21
N VAL A 26 9.04 -2.85 -13.18
CA VAL A 26 9.97 -1.74 -12.97
C VAL A 26 11.38 -2.31 -13.05
N ALA A 27 12.05 -2.09 -14.18
CA ALA A 27 13.45 -2.48 -14.38
C ALA A 27 14.37 -1.34 -13.94
N CYS A 28 14.28 -0.94 -12.67
CA CYS A 28 15.24 -0.04 -12.07
C CYS A 28 15.97 -0.80 -10.96
N PRO A 29 17.32 -0.96 -11.04
CA PRO A 29 18.07 -1.61 -9.98
C PRO A 29 17.87 -0.86 -8.66
N PHE A 30 17.81 -1.62 -7.55
CA PHE A 30 17.77 -1.06 -6.19
C PHE A 30 18.85 0.02 -6.03
N GLY A 31 18.43 1.26 -5.69
CA GLY A 31 19.33 2.41 -5.47
C GLY A 31 19.32 3.51 -6.54
N HIS A 32 18.70 3.30 -7.71
CA HIS A 32 18.61 4.36 -8.73
C HIS A 32 17.31 5.18 -8.69
N ILE A 33 16.29 4.70 -7.98
CA ILE A 33 15.06 5.46 -7.76
C ILE A 33 15.26 6.28 -6.49
N THR A 34 15.43 7.60 -6.68
CA THR A 34 15.52 8.56 -5.57
C THR A 34 14.13 9.08 -5.22
N GLU A 35 13.93 9.46 -3.96
CA GLU A 35 12.73 10.17 -3.51
C GLU A 35 12.39 11.36 -4.42
N ALA A 36 13.40 12.18 -4.77
CA ALA A 36 13.24 13.30 -5.68
C ALA A 36 12.76 12.91 -7.10
N ALA A 37 13.17 11.75 -7.61
CA ALA A 37 12.67 11.26 -8.90
C ALA A 37 11.20 10.82 -8.81
N ILE A 38 10.81 10.17 -7.71
CA ILE A 38 9.41 9.79 -7.43
C ILE A 38 8.54 11.05 -7.32
N GLU A 39 8.99 12.08 -6.62
CA GLU A 39 8.28 13.35 -6.48
C GLU A 39 8.08 14.05 -7.83
N ARG A 40 9.13 14.13 -8.66
CA ARG A 40 9.02 14.67 -10.02
C ARG A 40 8.02 13.87 -10.86
N ALA A 41 8.09 12.54 -10.81
CA ALA A 41 7.16 11.68 -11.54
C ALA A 41 5.72 11.88 -11.06
N ARG A 42 5.47 12.04 -9.75
CA ARG A 42 4.15 12.38 -9.20
C ARG A 42 3.64 13.73 -9.71
N ALA A 43 4.50 14.75 -9.74
CA ALA A 43 4.13 16.08 -10.22
C ALA A 43 3.72 16.05 -11.72
N VAL A 44 4.46 15.31 -12.55
CA VAL A 44 4.11 15.11 -13.96
C VAL A 44 2.80 14.32 -14.09
N LEU A 45 2.59 13.30 -13.26
CA LEU A 45 1.37 12.50 -13.30
C LEU A 45 0.09 13.30 -12.96
N GLU A 46 0.19 14.25 -12.02
CA GLU A 46 -0.91 15.19 -11.75
C GLU A 46 -1.18 16.13 -12.94
N GLN A 47 -0.13 16.53 -13.67
CA GLN A 47 -0.31 17.29 -14.92
C GLN A 47 -0.99 16.43 -16.00
N CYS A 48 -0.64 15.15 -16.14
CA CYS A 48 -1.35 14.22 -17.03
C CYS A 48 -2.83 14.15 -16.68
N LYS A 49 -3.16 14.02 -15.39
CA LYS A 49 -4.55 13.97 -14.90
C LYS A 49 -5.31 15.25 -15.21
N GLN A 50 -4.68 16.40 -15.05
CA GLN A 50 -5.29 17.67 -15.42
C GLN A 50 -5.51 17.77 -16.93
N ASN A 51 -4.58 17.26 -17.74
CA ASN A 51 -4.71 17.22 -19.20
C ASN A 51 -5.86 16.32 -19.67
N VAL A 52 -6.08 15.17 -19.02
CA VAL A 52 -7.22 14.28 -19.31
C VAL A 52 -8.56 14.96 -18.98
N LYS A 53 -8.62 15.70 -17.88
CA LYS A 53 -9.81 16.51 -17.54
C LYS A 53 -10.04 17.62 -18.56
N GLU A 54 -8.98 18.29 -19.00
CA GLU A 54 -9.02 19.32 -20.05
C GLU A 54 -9.51 18.75 -21.38
N LEU A 55 -9.06 17.55 -21.77
CA LEU A 55 -9.57 16.83 -22.93
C LEU A 55 -11.07 16.59 -22.83
N THR A 56 -11.52 16.06 -21.69
CA THR A 56 -12.95 15.77 -21.44
C THR A 56 -13.80 17.03 -21.52
N ALA A 57 -13.33 18.13 -20.93
CA ALA A 57 -14.02 19.42 -20.97
C ALA A 57 -14.06 20.01 -22.39
N THR A 58 -12.98 19.87 -23.16
CA THR A 58 -12.90 20.36 -24.54
C THR A 58 -13.84 19.60 -25.47
N LEU A 59 -13.90 18.28 -25.33
CA LEU A 59 -14.83 17.42 -26.10
C LEU A 59 -16.30 17.71 -25.77
N ALA A 60 -16.59 18.16 -24.54
CA ALA A 60 -17.95 18.55 -24.13
C ALA A 60 -18.38 19.94 -24.65
N ARG A 61 -17.45 20.76 -25.16
CA ARG A 61 -17.75 22.11 -25.67
C ARG A 61 -18.30 22.03 -27.10
N GLU A 62 -19.45 22.66 -27.34
CA GLU A 62 -19.97 22.86 -28.69
C GLU A 62 -19.05 23.83 -29.46
N GLY A 63 -18.50 23.39 -30.59
CA GLY A 63 -17.59 24.20 -31.43
C GLY A 63 -16.09 24.08 -31.11
N HIS A 64 -15.64 22.98 -30.49
CA HIS A 64 -14.22 22.66 -30.47
C HIS A 64 -13.69 22.39 -31.89
N THR A 65 -12.44 22.74 -32.14
CA THR A 65 -11.77 22.43 -33.41
C THR A 65 -10.91 21.18 -33.26
N ASP A 66 -10.65 20.49 -34.37
CA ASP A 66 -9.71 19.36 -34.40
C ASP A 66 -8.31 19.78 -33.91
N VAL A 67 -7.93 21.05 -34.13
CA VAL A 67 -6.66 21.61 -33.67
C VAL A 67 -6.59 21.67 -32.15
N ASP A 68 -7.68 22.06 -31.47
CA ASP A 68 -7.75 22.10 -30.00
C ASP A 68 -7.52 20.71 -29.40
N VAL A 69 -8.14 19.68 -30.01
CA VAL A 69 -8.01 18.29 -29.58
C VAL A 69 -6.59 17.76 -29.83
N LEU A 70 -6.00 18.06 -31.01
CA LEU A 70 -4.65 17.65 -31.35
C LEU A 70 -3.59 18.24 -30.40
N GLN A 71 -3.74 19.50 -29.98
CA GLN A 71 -2.84 20.14 -29.01
C GLN A 71 -2.84 19.40 -27.66
N ILE A 72 -4.01 18.96 -27.19
CA ILE A 72 -4.13 18.22 -25.93
C ILE A 72 -3.50 16.84 -26.03
N PHE A 73 -3.63 16.16 -27.18
CA PHE A 73 -2.95 14.88 -27.43
C PHE A 73 -1.43 15.03 -27.50
N ASP A 74 -0.92 16.09 -28.12
CA ASP A 74 0.53 16.36 -28.17
C ASP A 74 1.10 16.65 -26.77
N LYS A 75 0.35 17.42 -25.97
CA LYS A 75 0.65 17.65 -24.55
C LYS A 75 0.64 16.35 -23.75
N SER A 76 -0.32 15.44 -23.98
CA SER A 76 -0.36 14.12 -23.33
C SER A 76 0.89 13.29 -23.66
N ARG A 77 1.34 13.29 -24.92
CA ARG A 77 2.59 12.61 -25.33
C ARG A 77 3.82 13.21 -24.66
N THR A 78 3.91 14.54 -24.60
CA THR A 78 5.03 15.24 -23.95
C THR A 78 5.10 14.93 -22.46
N LEU A 79 3.96 15.02 -21.75
CA LEU A 79 3.88 14.70 -20.32
C LEU A 79 4.18 13.22 -20.05
N THR A 80 3.68 12.32 -20.90
CA THR A 80 3.99 10.88 -20.84
C THR A 80 5.50 10.64 -20.98
N ALA A 81 6.17 11.30 -21.94
CA ALA A 81 7.62 11.18 -22.12
C ALA A 81 8.39 11.67 -20.89
N GLN A 82 8.01 12.84 -20.33
CA GLN A 82 8.61 13.38 -19.10
C GLN A 82 8.40 12.45 -17.89
N PHE A 83 7.23 11.79 -17.81
CA PHE A 83 6.96 10.83 -16.76
C PHE A 83 7.94 9.65 -16.84
N TYR A 84 8.10 9.04 -18.02
CA TYR A 84 8.97 7.88 -18.20
C TYR A 84 10.47 8.22 -18.17
N GLU A 85 10.85 9.47 -18.43
CA GLU A 85 12.22 9.95 -18.19
C GLU A 85 12.57 9.95 -16.70
N ASN A 86 11.64 10.39 -15.85
CA ASN A 86 11.83 10.36 -14.40
C ASN A 86 11.59 8.97 -13.81
N PHE A 87 10.75 8.17 -14.47
CA PHE A 87 10.29 6.89 -13.97
C PHE A 87 10.45 5.76 -15.02
N PRO A 88 11.66 5.18 -15.13
CA PRO A 88 11.92 4.12 -16.10
C PRO A 88 11.22 2.84 -15.69
N VAL A 89 10.15 2.53 -16.42
CA VAL A 89 9.44 1.25 -16.36
C VAL A 89 10.19 0.19 -17.17
N GLY A 90 10.18 -1.04 -16.68
CA GLY A 90 10.80 -2.17 -17.37
C GLY A 90 9.95 -2.69 -18.53
N ASN A 91 10.52 -3.60 -19.32
CA ASN A 91 9.86 -4.36 -20.41
C ASN A 91 9.59 -3.64 -21.74
N PHE A 92 10.15 -2.45 -22.00
CA PHE A 92 10.01 -1.77 -23.30
C PHE A 92 11.06 -2.15 -24.35
N ALA A 93 11.84 -3.22 -24.14
CA ALA A 93 12.85 -3.64 -25.11
C ALA A 93 12.29 -3.86 -26.54
N TYR A 94 10.98 -4.14 -26.66
CA TYR A 94 10.31 -4.35 -27.95
C TYR A 94 8.87 -3.80 -28.03
N GLY A 95 8.44 -2.92 -27.11
CA GLY A 95 7.06 -2.46 -27.00
C GLY A 95 6.89 -0.94 -27.09
N ALA A 96 5.75 -0.48 -27.60
CA ALA A 96 5.38 0.94 -27.57
C ALA A 96 5.13 1.40 -26.12
N ILE A 97 5.59 2.61 -25.80
CA ILE A 97 5.33 3.26 -24.51
C ILE A 97 3.83 3.49 -24.35
N GLU A 98 3.26 3.10 -23.20
CA GLU A 98 1.85 3.31 -22.89
C GLU A 98 1.57 4.79 -22.64
N ILE A 99 0.65 5.40 -23.39
CA ILE A 99 0.35 6.82 -23.24
C ILE A 99 -0.57 7.03 -22.03
N LEU A 100 -0.25 8.04 -21.21
CA LEU A 100 -1.06 8.44 -20.06
C LEU A 100 -2.15 9.45 -20.50
N ASP A 101 -3.10 8.97 -21.30
CA ASP A 101 -4.19 9.77 -21.90
C ASP A 101 -5.57 9.52 -21.29
N ASN A 102 -5.66 8.60 -20.33
CA ASN A 102 -6.91 8.24 -19.67
C ASN A 102 -6.69 7.95 -18.17
N ASP A 103 -7.79 8.03 -17.42
CA ASP A 103 -7.77 7.86 -15.97
C ASP A 103 -7.29 6.47 -15.51
N ASP A 104 -7.51 5.42 -16.30
CA ASP A 104 -7.07 4.06 -15.93
C ASP A 104 -5.55 3.94 -15.98
N ASN A 105 -4.93 4.42 -17.06
CA ASN A 105 -3.48 4.42 -17.23
C ASN A 105 -2.80 5.28 -16.16
N ILE A 106 -3.38 6.44 -15.85
CA ILE A 106 -2.89 7.32 -14.77
C ILE A 106 -2.96 6.62 -13.40
N ARG A 107 -4.06 5.92 -13.10
CA ARG A 107 -4.19 5.18 -11.83
C ARG A 107 -3.21 4.02 -11.74
N LYS A 108 -2.98 3.28 -12.82
CA LYS A 108 -1.95 2.23 -12.88
C LYS A 108 -0.55 2.79 -12.62
N ALA A 109 -0.22 3.92 -13.25
CA ALA A 109 1.06 4.61 -13.05
C ALA A 109 1.22 5.10 -11.60
N GLN A 110 0.18 5.69 -11.03
CA GLN A 110 0.17 6.15 -9.63
C GLN A 110 0.37 4.99 -8.64
N SER A 111 -0.24 3.84 -8.90
CA SER A 111 0.01 2.61 -8.12
C SER A 111 1.44 2.11 -8.20
N ALA A 112 2.05 2.15 -9.40
CA ALA A 112 3.44 1.77 -9.56
C ALA A 112 4.35 2.70 -8.74
N LEU A 113 4.10 4.01 -8.77
CA LEU A 113 4.84 4.99 -7.96
C LEU A 113 4.67 4.76 -6.45
N ASN A 114 3.46 4.48 -5.97
CA ASN A 114 3.22 4.20 -4.56
C ASN A 114 4.01 2.96 -4.09
N ARG A 115 3.91 1.85 -4.82
CA ARG A 115 4.68 0.63 -4.52
C ARG A 115 6.18 0.89 -4.45
N LEU A 116 6.68 1.77 -5.30
CA LEU A 116 8.09 2.13 -5.29
C LEU A 116 8.48 3.07 -4.17
N THR A 117 7.57 3.96 -3.77
CA THR A 117 7.78 4.78 -2.57
C THR A 117 7.98 3.87 -1.35
N GLU A 118 7.15 2.83 -1.20
CA GLU A 118 7.27 1.87 -0.11
C GLU A 118 8.63 1.14 -0.11
N VAL A 119 9.10 0.76 -1.30
CA VAL A 119 10.39 0.08 -1.49
C VAL A 119 11.57 1.02 -1.32
N GLU A 120 11.48 2.28 -1.78
CA GLU A 120 12.52 3.31 -1.64
C GLU A 120 12.84 3.55 -0.17
N VAL A 121 11.81 3.80 0.64
CA VAL A 121 11.96 4.07 2.08
C VAL A 121 12.66 2.91 2.77
N SER A 122 12.20 1.69 2.48
CA SER A 122 12.79 0.46 3.01
C SER A 122 14.27 0.32 2.58
N THR A 123 14.56 0.57 1.31
CA THR A 123 15.91 0.45 0.75
C THR A 123 16.86 1.50 1.35
N ARG A 124 16.40 2.73 1.50
CA ARG A 124 17.17 3.84 2.09
C ARG A 124 17.54 3.55 3.54
N ILE A 125 16.58 3.12 4.36
CA ILE A 125 16.83 2.75 5.77
C ILE A 125 17.82 1.58 5.86
N LEU A 126 17.63 0.52 5.08
CA LEU A 126 18.49 -0.67 5.10
C LEU A 126 19.90 -0.39 4.58
N THR A 127 20.04 0.46 3.57
CA THR A 127 21.34 0.86 3.00
C THR A 127 22.11 1.74 3.98
N ALA A 128 21.44 2.71 4.60
CA ALA A 128 22.05 3.54 5.64
C ALA A 128 22.53 2.68 6.82
N ALA A 129 21.73 1.71 7.27
CA ALA A 129 22.12 0.76 8.31
C ALA A 129 23.33 -0.11 7.91
N ALA A 130 23.51 -0.41 6.61
CA ALA A 130 24.65 -1.17 6.12
C ALA A 130 25.94 -0.34 6.03
N GLN A 131 25.83 0.98 5.86
CA GLN A 131 26.96 1.91 5.78
C GLN A 131 27.54 2.30 7.15
N HIS A 132 26.84 2.00 8.24
CA HIS A 132 27.27 2.24 9.62
C HIS A 132 27.52 0.92 10.36
N PRO A 133 28.60 0.18 10.05
CA PRO A 133 28.89 -1.11 10.69
C PRO A 133 29.23 -0.99 12.17
N ASP A 134 29.59 0.21 12.64
CA ASP A 134 29.92 0.49 14.04
C ASP A 134 28.70 0.49 14.97
N LEU A 135 27.49 0.55 14.41
CA LEU A 135 26.23 0.56 15.14
C LEU A 135 25.52 -0.78 15.01
N ASP A 136 24.82 -1.18 16.08
CA ASP A 136 23.89 -2.30 15.98
C ASP A 136 22.80 -1.99 14.95
N ARG A 137 22.65 -2.89 13.97
CA ARG A 137 21.76 -2.67 12.81
C ARG A 137 20.30 -2.54 13.24
N LEU A 138 19.86 -3.32 14.23
CA LEU A 138 18.48 -3.28 14.70
C LEU A 138 18.21 -1.95 15.39
N SER A 139 19.11 -1.52 16.26
CA SER A 139 19.04 -0.23 16.95
C SER A 139 19.04 0.95 15.98
N PHE A 140 19.84 0.88 14.91
CA PHE A 140 19.82 1.89 13.85
C PHE A 140 18.48 1.93 13.13
N ILE A 141 17.97 0.77 12.69
CA ILE A 141 16.71 0.68 11.94
C ILE A 141 15.53 1.16 12.79
N THR A 142 15.42 0.73 14.05
CA THR A 142 14.33 1.16 14.94
C THR A 142 14.38 2.67 15.20
N SER A 143 15.58 3.23 15.38
CA SER A 143 15.77 4.67 15.51
C SER A 143 15.38 5.42 14.23
N ALA A 144 15.81 4.92 13.07
CA ALA A 144 15.49 5.53 11.77
C ALA A 144 14.00 5.49 11.43
N LEU A 145 13.27 4.47 11.90
CA LEU A 145 11.82 4.38 11.78
C LEU A 145 11.08 5.39 12.66
N GLU A 146 11.75 5.97 13.67
CA GLU A 146 11.13 6.86 14.66
C GLU A 146 9.87 6.25 15.27
N CYS A 147 9.93 4.96 15.59
CA CYS A 147 8.80 4.18 16.07
C CYS A 147 9.17 3.47 17.38
N GLY A 148 8.31 3.59 18.38
CA GLY A 148 8.41 2.82 19.61
C GLY A 148 7.99 1.37 19.37
N PHE A 149 8.76 0.41 19.90
CA PHE A 149 8.44 -1.01 19.85
C PHE A 149 8.47 -1.58 21.27
N THR A 150 7.32 -2.04 21.76
CA THR A 150 7.20 -2.66 23.08
C THR A 150 6.55 -4.02 22.94
N GLU A 151 7.30 -5.08 23.21
CA GLU A 151 6.74 -6.43 23.25
C GLU A 151 5.75 -6.55 24.41
N MET A 152 4.56 -7.07 24.11
CA MET A 152 3.50 -7.28 25.09
C MET A 152 3.52 -8.74 25.55
N LYS A 153 3.33 -8.95 26.84
CA LYS A 153 3.28 -10.31 27.39
C LYS A 153 1.93 -10.93 27.07
N PRO A 154 1.86 -12.26 26.86
CA PRO A 154 0.58 -12.94 26.67
C PRO A 154 -0.38 -12.76 27.85
N ALA A 155 0.13 -12.60 29.08
CA ALA A 155 -0.71 -12.43 30.27
C ALA A 155 -1.31 -11.02 30.43
N ASP A 156 -0.84 -10.04 29.65
CA ASP A 156 -1.35 -8.67 29.73
C ASP A 156 -2.81 -8.61 29.28
N GLU A 157 -3.62 -7.81 29.97
CA GLU A 157 -5.05 -7.67 29.68
C GLU A 157 -5.31 -7.33 28.21
N MET A 158 -4.54 -6.38 27.67
CA MET A 158 -4.70 -5.97 26.28
C MET A 158 -4.30 -7.07 25.29
N SER A 159 -3.24 -7.82 25.57
CA SER A 159 -2.87 -9.00 24.79
C SER A 159 -3.99 -10.03 24.76
N GLN A 160 -4.62 -10.32 25.90
CA GLN A 160 -5.75 -11.25 26.00
C GLN A 160 -6.97 -10.78 25.21
N MET A 161 -7.27 -9.48 25.24
CA MET A 161 -8.33 -8.89 24.42
C MET A 161 -8.05 -9.02 22.93
N ILE A 162 -6.81 -8.75 22.50
CA ILE A 162 -6.38 -8.90 21.11
C ILE A 162 -6.47 -10.36 20.65
N LEU A 163 -5.97 -11.31 21.45
CA LEU A 163 -6.04 -12.74 21.15
C LEU A 163 -7.48 -13.22 21.05
N ARG A 164 -8.37 -12.74 21.94
CA ARG A 164 -9.80 -13.02 21.86
C ARG A 164 -10.41 -12.44 20.58
N TYR A 165 -10.02 -11.23 20.21
CA TYR A 165 -10.53 -10.58 18.99
C TYR A 165 -10.13 -11.35 17.73
N ILE A 166 -8.87 -11.84 17.68
CA ILE A 166 -8.40 -12.76 16.63
C ILE A 166 -9.23 -14.04 16.64
N HIS A 167 -9.41 -14.67 17.80
CA HIS A 167 -10.15 -15.94 17.90
C HIS A 167 -11.61 -15.82 17.42
N VAL A 168 -12.27 -14.72 17.75
CA VAL A 168 -13.69 -14.49 17.39
C VAL A 168 -13.86 -14.15 15.90
N THR A 169 -12.88 -13.46 15.30
CA THR A 169 -13.03 -12.89 13.95
C THR A 169 -12.10 -13.50 12.88
N GLY A 170 -11.30 -14.46 13.28
CA GLY A 170 -10.35 -15.21 12.48
C GLY A 170 -10.67 -16.70 12.45
N GLU A 171 -9.67 -17.49 12.04
CA GLU A 171 -9.69 -18.94 12.22
C GLU A 171 -9.18 -19.33 13.62
N PRO A 172 -9.82 -20.30 14.30
CA PRO A 172 -9.37 -20.81 15.60
C PRO A 172 -7.94 -21.36 15.61
N SER A 173 -7.39 -21.70 14.44
CA SER A 173 -6.06 -22.28 14.24
C SER A 173 -4.94 -21.26 13.97
N ALA A 174 -5.22 -19.95 13.99
CA ALA A 174 -4.20 -18.93 13.79
C ALA A 174 -3.13 -18.99 14.90
N LYS A 175 -1.86 -19.18 14.50
CA LYS A 175 -0.73 -19.23 15.43
C LYS A 175 -0.08 -17.86 15.54
N ILE A 176 -0.30 -17.22 16.70
CA ILE A 176 0.26 -15.91 17.00
C ILE A 176 1.60 -16.08 17.71
N LYS A 177 2.65 -15.46 17.17
CA LYS A 177 4.02 -15.58 17.70
C LYS A 177 4.32 -14.53 18.76
N THR A 178 4.03 -13.27 18.45
CA THR A 178 4.25 -12.16 19.37
C THR A 178 3.30 -11.00 19.06
N ILE A 179 3.07 -10.18 20.08
CA ILE A 179 2.27 -8.97 20.03
C ILE A 179 3.20 -7.82 20.39
N ILE A 180 3.29 -6.81 19.52
CA ILE A 180 4.15 -5.66 19.73
C ILE A 180 3.29 -4.40 19.68
N ALA A 181 3.26 -3.66 20.78
CA ALA A 181 2.72 -2.31 20.78
C ALA A 181 3.67 -1.40 19.97
N LEU A 182 3.12 -0.71 18.99
CA LEU A 182 3.86 0.20 18.12
C LEU A 182 3.43 1.63 18.41
N SER A 183 4.38 2.56 18.35
CA SER A 183 4.11 3.99 18.51
C SER A 183 4.90 4.78 17.47
N PRO A 184 4.44 4.78 16.19
CA PRO A 184 5.10 5.52 15.13
C PRO A 184 4.94 7.03 15.34
N ARG A 185 6.04 7.79 15.38
CA ARG A 185 6.03 9.22 15.69
C ARG A 185 5.01 10.02 14.88
N THR A 186 5.06 9.88 13.55
CA THR A 186 4.16 10.62 12.63
C THR A 186 2.69 10.27 12.86
N ALA A 187 2.39 8.98 13.02
CA ALA A 187 1.02 8.50 13.23
C ALA A 187 0.47 8.97 14.58
N THR A 188 1.25 8.85 15.65
CA THR A 188 0.88 9.28 17.00
C THR A 188 0.58 10.78 17.03
N LEU A 189 1.49 11.62 16.52
CA LEU A 189 1.30 13.08 16.47
C LEU A 189 0.05 13.47 15.66
N ASN A 190 -0.20 12.80 14.53
CA ASN A 190 -1.38 13.06 13.72
C ASN A 190 -2.69 12.62 14.39
N PHE A 191 -2.62 11.63 15.28
CA PHE A 191 -3.77 11.07 15.99
C PHE A 191 -4.09 11.82 17.30
N GLU A 192 -3.15 12.56 17.90
CA GLU A 192 -3.33 13.27 19.18
C GLU A 192 -4.62 14.09 19.26
N LYS A 193 -4.98 14.78 18.17
CA LYS A 193 -6.19 15.62 18.08
C LYS A 193 -7.52 14.84 18.08
N PHE A 194 -7.49 13.51 17.99
CA PHE A 194 -8.68 12.64 17.97
C PHE A 194 -8.75 11.68 19.15
N VAL A 195 -7.83 11.80 20.11
CA VAL A 195 -7.76 10.89 21.26
C VAL A 195 -9.05 10.88 22.07
N ASP A 196 -9.75 12.01 22.14
CA ASP A 196 -10.98 12.19 22.91
C ASP A 196 -12.27 11.93 22.09
N GLU A 197 -12.16 11.53 20.82
CA GLU A 197 -13.32 11.21 19.99
C GLU A 197 -13.99 9.91 20.46
N GLU A 198 -15.31 9.93 20.65
CA GLU A 198 -16.06 8.78 21.18
C GLU A 198 -16.18 7.61 20.19
N ASN A 199 -16.06 7.86 18.89
CA ASN A 199 -16.27 6.87 17.82
C ASN A 199 -14.99 6.19 17.35
N GLN A 200 -14.19 5.69 18.30
CA GLN A 200 -12.97 4.97 17.99
C GLN A 200 -13.22 3.47 17.81
N LYS A 201 -12.56 2.86 16.84
CA LYS A 201 -12.57 1.41 16.60
C LYS A 201 -11.17 0.87 16.40
N PHE A 202 -10.98 -0.41 16.74
CA PHE A 202 -9.78 -1.15 16.39
C PHE A 202 -10.09 -2.06 15.20
N LEU A 203 -9.35 -1.91 14.10
CA LEU A 203 -9.59 -2.62 12.85
C LEU A 203 -8.31 -3.22 12.29
N TRP A 204 -8.41 -4.38 11.67
CA TRP A 204 -7.32 -5.14 11.07
C TRP A 204 -6.88 -4.58 9.72
N HIS A 205 -5.57 -4.56 9.48
CA HIS A 205 -4.96 -4.30 8.19
C HIS A 205 -3.88 -5.34 7.88
N GLY A 206 -4.12 -6.16 6.87
CA GLY A 206 -3.13 -7.08 6.34
C GLY A 206 -2.27 -6.40 5.29
N THR A 207 -0.96 -6.57 5.38
CA THR A 207 -0.02 -5.97 4.44
C THR A 207 1.16 -6.88 4.13
N LYS A 208 1.91 -6.55 3.09
CA LYS A 208 3.15 -7.25 2.74
C LYS A 208 4.27 -6.84 3.69
N ALA A 209 5.18 -7.75 3.99
CA ALA A 209 6.34 -7.47 4.83
C ALA A 209 7.17 -6.28 4.31
N VAL A 210 7.27 -6.13 2.98
CA VAL A 210 8.03 -5.05 2.33
C VAL A 210 7.43 -3.66 2.52
N ASN A 211 6.14 -3.58 2.89
CA ASN A 211 5.44 -2.31 3.09
C ASN A 211 5.48 -1.86 4.56
N LEU A 212 5.91 -2.72 5.50
CA LEU A 212 5.87 -2.39 6.92
C LEU A 212 6.78 -1.21 7.27
N LEU A 213 8.00 -1.16 6.73
CA LEU A 213 8.94 -0.11 7.08
C LEU A 213 8.43 1.27 6.62
N SER A 214 7.86 1.36 5.41
CA SER A 214 7.24 2.60 4.94
C SER A 214 6.00 2.96 5.73
N ILE A 215 5.13 1.98 6.05
CA ILE A 215 3.93 2.22 6.88
C ILE A 215 4.31 2.74 8.27
N LEU A 216 5.37 2.20 8.89
CA LEU A 216 5.82 2.65 10.21
C LEU A 216 6.54 4.00 10.15
N LYS A 217 7.30 4.30 9.09
CA LYS A 217 8.02 5.56 8.97
C LYS A 217 7.12 6.74 8.57
N ASP A 218 6.34 6.54 7.51
CA ASP A 218 5.63 7.61 6.81
C ASP A 218 4.10 7.48 6.91
N GLY A 219 3.60 6.35 7.43
CA GLY A 219 2.18 6.05 7.51
C GLY A 219 1.65 5.33 6.26
N PHE A 220 0.33 5.16 6.21
CA PHE A 220 -0.32 4.49 5.08
C PHE A 220 -0.33 5.36 3.83
N LEU A 221 0.14 4.79 2.72
CA LEU A 221 -0.07 5.38 1.41
C LEU A 221 -1.42 4.94 0.85
N VAL A 222 -2.20 5.92 0.36
CA VAL A 222 -3.48 5.64 -0.31
C VAL A 222 -3.20 5.28 -1.75
N ASP A 223 -3.47 4.02 -2.07
CA ASP A 223 -3.42 3.53 -3.44
C ASP A 223 -4.68 3.96 -4.22
N PRO A 224 -4.55 4.31 -5.51
CA PRO A 224 -5.69 4.59 -6.38
C PRO A 224 -6.53 3.33 -6.66
N GLN A 225 -7.77 3.51 -7.11
CA GLN A 225 -8.84 2.50 -7.14
C GLN A 225 -8.59 1.18 -7.90
N ASN A 226 -7.59 1.08 -8.76
CA ASN A 226 -7.43 -0.05 -9.70
C ASN A 226 -6.25 -0.99 -9.44
N THR A 227 -5.64 -0.98 -8.25
CA THR A 227 -4.41 -1.76 -7.98
C THR A 227 -4.63 -3.27 -7.78
N SER A 228 -5.89 -3.70 -7.65
CA SER A 228 -6.34 -5.09 -7.76
C SER A 228 -7.87 -5.10 -7.76
N ILE A 229 -8.48 -5.62 -8.83
CA ILE A 229 -9.94 -5.61 -9.08
C ILE A 229 -10.75 -6.33 -7.97
N THR A 230 -10.10 -7.11 -7.10
CA THR A 230 -10.76 -7.81 -5.99
C THR A 230 -10.65 -7.01 -4.69
N GLY A 231 -11.77 -6.43 -4.23
CA GLY A 231 -11.97 -6.09 -2.81
C GLY A 231 -12.15 -4.61 -2.44
N ARG A 232 -12.06 -3.66 -3.39
CA ARG A 232 -12.26 -2.23 -3.12
C ARG A 232 -13.68 -1.77 -3.45
N LEU A 233 -14.56 -1.80 -2.45
CA LEU A 233 -15.97 -1.45 -2.63
C LEU A 233 -16.27 0.06 -2.54
N PHE A 234 -15.35 0.87 -1.99
CA PHE A 234 -15.63 2.25 -1.56
C PHE A 234 -14.63 3.32 -2.02
N GLY A 235 -13.76 2.99 -2.96
CA GLY A 235 -12.91 3.97 -3.62
C GLY A 235 -11.46 4.06 -3.15
N ASP A 236 -10.85 5.24 -3.26
CA ASP A 236 -9.45 5.46 -2.87
C ASP A 236 -9.41 5.65 -1.34
N GLY A 237 -8.70 4.78 -0.63
CA GLY A 237 -8.64 4.88 0.83
C GLY A 237 -7.81 3.78 1.48
N ILE A 238 -7.71 3.86 2.81
CA ILE A 238 -7.06 2.84 3.63
C ILE A 238 -8.12 1.80 4.00
N TYR A 239 -7.88 0.55 3.59
CA TYR A 239 -8.82 -0.53 3.79
C TYR A 239 -8.49 -1.29 5.07
N LEU A 240 -9.46 -1.31 5.97
CA LEU A 240 -9.39 -1.97 7.27
C LEU A 240 -10.60 -2.89 7.43
N SER A 241 -10.49 -3.92 8.27
CA SER A 241 -11.59 -4.83 8.53
C SER A 241 -11.75 -5.10 10.02
N ASP A 242 -13.00 -5.22 10.46
CA ASP A 242 -13.33 -5.78 11.77
C ASP A 242 -13.10 -7.29 11.86
N ALA A 243 -12.79 -7.96 10.74
CA ALA A 243 -12.57 -9.39 10.66
C ALA A 243 -11.11 -9.73 10.39
N PHE A 244 -10.47 -10.43 11.33
CA PHE A 244 -9.08 -10.89 11.18
C PHE A 244 -8.92 -11.74 9.90
N GLN A 245 -9.85 -12.68 9.65
CA GLN A 245 -9.77 -13.57 8.49
C GLN A 245 -9.75 -12.83 7.14
N LYS A 246 -10.49 -11.72 7.02
CA LYS A 246 -10.51 -10.94 5.78
C LYS A 246 -9.16 -10.30 5.50
N SER A 247 -8.51 -9.79 6.56
CA SER A 247 -7.22 -9.12 6.46
C SER A 247 -6.07 -10.10 6.20
N VAL A 248 -6.15 -11.35 6.70
CA VAL A 248 -5.11 -12.38 6.49
C VAL A 248 -4.82 -12.62 5.01
N ASN A 249 -5.83 -12.54 4.13
CA ASN A 249 -5.65 -12.74 2.68
C ASN A 249 -4.74 -11.69 2.02
N TYR A 250 -4.53 -10.55 2.67
CA TYR A 250 -3.63 -9.49 2.20
C TYR A 250 -2.22 -9.62 2.77
N CYS A 251 -2.02 -10.48 3.78
CA CYS A 251 -0.71 -10.76 4.35
C CYS A 251 0.08 -11.70 3.43
N VAL A 252 1.24 -11.23 2.98
CA VAL A 252 2.20 -12.08 2.25
C VAL A 252 3.26 -12.59 3.22
N ALA A 253 3.47 -13.91 3.21
CA ALA A 253 4.49 -14.54 4.04
C ALA A 253 5.89 -14.02 3.65
N SER A 254 6.66 -13.64 4.66
CA SER A 254 8.07 -13.29 4.52
C SER A 254 8.93 -14.51 4.15
N ALA A 255 10.21 -14.28 3.87
CA ALA A 255 11.19 -15.34 3.63
C ALA A 255 11.31 -16.36 4.78
N LYS A 256 10.92 -15.97 6.01
CA LYS A 256 10.87 -16.84 7.19
C LYS A 256 9.48 -17.44 7.44
N HIS A 257 8.59 -17.39 6.44
CA HIS A 257 7.20 -17.81 6.52
C HIS A 257 6.34 -17.07 7.57
N CYS A 258 6.82 -15.94 8.12
CA CYS A 258 6.01 -15.11 9.02
C CYS A 258 5.14 -14.14 8.23
N ARG A 259 3.90 -13.96 8.65
CA ARG A 259 2.96 -12.94 8.19
C ARG A 259 2.87 -11.83 9.24
N TYR A 260 2.58 -10.62 8.77
CA TYR A 260 2.44 -9.45 9.62
C TYR A 260 1.06 -8.85 9.44
N MET A 261 0.41 -8.55 10.56
CA MET A 261 -0.91 -7.96 10.65
C MET A 261 -0.82 -6.71 11.50
N LEU A 262 -1.53 -5.67 11.11
CA LEU A 262 -1.64 -4.45 11.90
C LEU A 262 -3.03 -4.36 12.50
N LEU A 263 -3.13 -4.06 13.79
CA LEU A 263 -4.36 -3.68 14.46
C LEU A 263 -4.35 -2.16 14.61
N CYS A 264 -5.24 -1.50 13.90
CA CYS A 264 -5.25 -0.06 13.73
C CYS A 264 -6.33 0.57 14.63
N ARG A 265 -5.98 1.53 15.49
CA ARG A 265 -6.96 2.40 16.15
C ARG A 265 -7.40 3.47 15.17
N VAL A 266 -8.70 3.63 14.98
CA VAL A 266 -9.31 4.48 13.96
C VAL A 266 -10.39 5.35 14.57
N CYS A 267 -10.41 6.63 14.24
CA CYS A 267 -11.48 7.57 14.58
C CYS A 267 -12.20 8.07 13.31
N GLY A 268 -13.37 8.70 13.47
CA GLY A 268 -14.02 9.44 12.38
C GLY A 268 -14.71 8.58 11.31
N ILE A 269 -15.31 7.45 11.67
CA ILE A 269 -16.11 6.65 10.72
C ILE A 269 -17.32 7.48 10.24
N GLY A 270 -17.13 8.18 9.12
CA GLY A 270 -18.09 9.14 8.56
C GLY A 270 -17.45 10.41 7.98
N GLN A 271 -16.30 10.88 8.51
CA GLN A 271 -15.46 11.95 7.94
C GLN A 271 -14.01 11.83 8.48
N ASN A 272 -13.02 11.86 7.58
CA ASN A 272 -11.56 11.82 7.78
C ASN A 272 -11.00 10.77 8.78
N PHE A 273 -10.24 9.80 8.25
CA PHE A 273 -9.65 8.69 9.02
C PHE A 273 -8.26 9.01 9.53
N HIS A 274 -7.98 8.67 10.79
CA HIS A 274 -6.63 8.68 11.37
C HIS A 274 -6.33 7.33 12.01
N ILE A 275 -5.07 6.87 11.90
CA ILE A 275 -4.69 5.50 12.25
C ILE A 275 -3.50 5.49 13.21
N GLU A 276 -3.66 4.83 14.35
CA GLU A 276 -2.57 4.38 15.22
C GLU A 276 -2.36 2.87 15.01
N ILE A 277 -1.12 2.39 14.96
CA ILE A 277 -0.81 1.01 14.57
C ILE A 277 -0.38 0.21 15.80
N LEU A 278 -0.94 -0.98 16.01
CA LEU A 278 -0.44 -2.01 16.91
C LEU A 278 -0.01 -3.22 16.04
N GLY A 279 1.17 -3.77 16.28
CA GLY A 279 1.76 -4.81 15.45
C GLY A 279 1.43 -6.22 15.96
N LEU A 280 0.95 -7.08 15.07
CA LEU A 280 0.75 -8.51 15.33
C LEU A 280 1.51 -9.40 14.35
N PHE A 281 2.15 -10.42 14.88
CA PHE A 281 3.00 -11.35 14.14
C PHE A 281 2.32 -12.73 14.14
N SER A 282 1.92 -13.22 12.97
CA SER A 282 1.30 -14.54 12.79
C SER A 282 2.17 -15.43 11.92
N GLU A 283 2.16 -16.75 12.15
CA GLU A 283 2.62 -17.74 11.15
C GLU A 283 1.68 -17.78 9.93
#